data_AF-G4ZG61-F1
#
_entry.id   AF-G4ZG61-F1
#
_cell.length_a   1.000
_cell.length_b   1.000
_cell.length_c   1.000
_cell.angle_alpha   90.00
_cell.angle_beta   90.00
_cell.angle_gamma   90.00
#
_symmetry.space_group_name_H-M   'P 1'
#
loop_
_entity.id
_entity.type
_entity.pdbx_description
1 polymer ?
#
loop_
_entity_poly.entity_id
_entity_poly.type
_entity_poly.pdbx_seq_one_letter_code
_entity_poly.pdbx_strand_id
1 'polypeptide(L)'
;MFDGWTHAGIHYVALYAVYETAGKLRIPLLGMSPLDDGDQTADAHIKLFKNILDVYDKTSDMVGFLVGDNCATNLSIATKMGIPLVGCASHRFNLAVNKFMEPYGDLLDEVNNLMVELRHENNRAELKKYTELVPIKRNVTRWSSTFTMVERYIRIRVEIKKVDAVEEMVPTGGKHRKLVALFEHLKKFESVCKRLQREDTDIGEVRLMFDSLIAEYPVMSEHLKSTAKIVHTPAFESGVVKVISGTALSSAETAV
;
A
#
# COMPACT_ATOMS: atom_id res chain seq x y z
N MET A 1 -16.43 -4.03 -3.13
CA MET A 1 -14.96 -4.04 -2.96
C MET A 1 -14.39 -5.07 -3.93
N PHE A 2 -13.24 -4.81 -4.52
CA PHE A 2 -12.61 -5.76 -5.45
C PHE A 2 -11.09 -5.71 -5.34
N ASP A 3 -10.44 -6.80 -5.72
CA ASP A 3 -8.99 -6.91 -5.77
C ASP A 3 -8.55 -7.67 -7.02
N GLY A 4 -7.41 -7.28 -7.59
CA GLY A 4 -6.85 -7.83 -8.80
C GLY A 4 -5.38 -8.21 -8.60
N TRP A 5 -5.02 -9.46 -8.88
CA TRP A 5 -3.64 -9.92 -8.73
C TRP A 5 -3.23 -10.91 -9.82
N THR A 6 -1.93 -10.95 -10.10
CA THR A 6 -1.37 -11.89 -11.08
C THR A 6 -0.71 -13.06 -10.36
N HIS A 7 -1.08 -14.28 -10.73
CA HIS A 7 -0.46 -15.51 -10.24
C HIS A 7 -0.22 -16.48 -11.41
N ALA A 8 1.01 -17.00 -11.51
CA ALA A 8 1.42 -17.94 -12.55
C ALA A 8 1.08 -17.48 -13.99
N GLY A 9 1.21 -16.18 -14.28
CA GLY A 9 0.93 -15.61 -15.60
C GLY A 9 -0.55 -15.33 -15.90
N ILE A 10 -1.44 -15.58 -14.94
CA ILE A 10 -2.88 -15.35 -15.06
C ILE A 10 -3.28 -14.21 -14.12
N HIS A 11 -4.07 -13.26 -14.62
CA HIS A 11 -4.62 -12.18 -13.80
C HIS A 11 -6.01 -12.56 -13.29
N TYR A 12 -6.18 -12.57 -11.97
CA TYR A 12 -7.42 -12.88 -11.29
C TYR A 12 -8.03 -11.62 -10.73
N VAL A 13 -9.36 -11.58 -10.74
CA VAL A 13 -10.15 -10.52 -10.11
C VAL A 13 -11.16 -11.16 -9.17
N ALA A 14 -11.19 -10.69 -7.93
CA ALA A 14 -12.20 -11.04 -6.93
C ALA A 14 -13.12 -9.86 -6.67
N LEU A 15 -14.44 -10.11 -6.64
CA LEU A 15 -15.46 -9.11 -6.35
C LEU A 15 -16.21 -9.52 -5.07
N TYR A 16 -16.30 -8.58 -4.13
CA TYR A 16 -16.98 -8.73 -2.85
C TYR A 16 -18.13 -7.71 -2.74
N ALA A 17 -19.28 -8.15 -2.25
CA ALA A 17 -20.30 -7.24 -1.77
C ALA A 17 -19.92 -6.74 -0.38
N VAL A 18 -20.19 -5.48 -0.09
CA VAL A 18 -20.00 -4.90 1.24
C VAL A 18 -21.31 -4.21 1.61
N TYR A 19 -22.01 -4.74 2.60
CA TYR A 19 -23.30 -4.20 3.02
C TYR A 19 -23.55 -4.49 4.50
N GLU A 20 -24.49 -3.76 5.08
CA GLU A 20 -24.92 -3.95 6.47
C GLU A 20 -26.28 -4.64 6.49
N THR A 21 -26.47 -5.60 7.39
CA THR A 21 -27.79 -6.17 7.68
C THR A 21 -27.91 -6.53 9.17
N ALA A 22 -28.91 -5.96 9.84
CA ALA A 22 -29.20 -6.16 11.27
C ALA A 22 -28.06 -5.73 12.22
N GLY A 23 -27.50 -4.54 11.99
CA GLY A 23 -26.36 -3.97 12.70
C GLY A 23 -25.03 -4.66 12.41
N LYS A 24 -24.94 -5.52 11.38
CA LYS A 24 -23.75 -6.34 11.11
C LYS A 24 -23.24 -6.15 9.70
N LEU A 25 -21.96 -5.81 9.60
CA LEU A 25 -21.23 -5.75 8.33
C LEU A 25 -21.12 -7.15 7.71
N ARG A 26 -21.42 -7.25 6.42
CA ARG A 26 -21.34 -8.46 5.60
C ARG A 26 -20.40 -8.19 4.43
N ILE A 27 -19.44 -9.11 4.25
CA ILE A 27 -18.43 -9.03 3.19
C ILE A 27 -18.35 -10.39 2.44
N PRO A 28 -19.43 -10.87 1.79
CA PRO A 28 -19.35 -12.10 1.03
C PRO A 28 -18.56 -11.90 -0.27
N LEU A 29 -17.73 -12.88 -0.62
CA LEU A 29 -17.18 -13.02 -1.96
C LEU A 29 -18.33 -13.34 -2.92
N LEU A 30 -18.56 -12.50 -3.93
CA LEU A 30 -19.56 -12.74 -4.96
C LEU A 30 -19.01 -13.63 -6.08
N GLY A 31 -17.75 -13.42 -6.45
CA GLY A 31 -17.12 -14.18 -7.50
C GLY A 31 -15.64 -13.89 -7.60
N MET A 32 -14.90 -14.88 -8.11
CA MET A 32 -13.49 -14.77 -8.42
C MET A 32 -13.26 -15.49 -9.74
N SER A 33 -12.68 -14.80 -10.71
CA SER A 33 -12.41 -15.35 -12.04
C SER A 33 -11.09 -14.83 -12.56
N PRO A 34 -10.35 -15.61 -13.36
CA PRO A 34 -9.37 -15.02 -14.27
C PRO A 34 -10.06 -14.05 -15.24
N LEU A 35 -9.34 -13.03 -15.69
CA LEU A 35 -9.72 -12.28 -16.90
C LEU A 35 -9.27 -13.08 -18.12
N ASP A 36 -10.22 -13.37 -19.01
CA ASP A 36 -9.97 -14.14 -20.23
C ASP A 36 -8.99 -13.41 -21.17
N ASP A 37 -8.24 -14.20 -21.95
CA ASP A 37 -7.45 -13.77 -23.12
C ASP A 37 -6.41 -12.65 -22.92
N GLY A 38 -5.93 -12.45 -21.69
CA GLY A 38 -4.88 -11.46 -21.40
C GLY A 38 -5.36 -10.01 -21.47
N ASP A 39 -6.67 -9.77 -21.62
CA ASP A 39 -7.26 -8.44 -21.61
C ASP A 39 -7.49 -7.96 -20.17
N GLN A 40 -6.62 -7.06 -19.70
CA GLN A 40 -6.70 -6.42 -18.38
C GLN A 40 -7.30 -5.01 -18.46
N THR A 41 -8.04 -4.69 -19.51
CA THR A 41 -8.68 -3.39 -19.67
C THR A 41 -9.82 -3.17 -18.68
N ALA A 42 -10.18 -1.91 -18.46
CA ALA A 42 -11.35 -1.56 -17.66
C ALA A 42 -12.64 -2.19 -18.19
N ASP A 43 -12.79 -2.36 -19.52
CA ASP A 43 -14.01 -2.93 -20.11
C ASP A 43 -14.14 -4.42 -19.80
N ALA A 44 -13.02 -5.17 -19.84
CA ALA A 44 -12.99 -6.57 -19.44
C ALA A 44 -13.42 -6.75 -17.97
N HIS A 45 -12.89 -5.90 -17.07
CA HIS A 45 -13.28 -5.89 -15.66
C HIS A 45 -14.77 -5.55 -15.47
N ILE A 46 -15.28 -4.52 -16.15
CA ILE A 46 -16.69 -4.11 -16.06
C ILE A 46 -17.60 -5.25 -16.54
N LYS A 47 -17.24 -5.93 -17.64
CA LYS A 47 -17.98 -7.10 -18.12
C LYS A 47 -18.00 -8.20 -17.07
N LEU A 48 -16.86 -8.51 -16.47
CA LEU A 48 -16.79 -9.49 -15.37
C LEU A 48 -17.67 -9.08 -14.18
N PHE A 49 -17.63 -7.81 -13.76
CA PHE A 49 -18.45 -7.32 -12.65
C PHE A 49 -19.94 -7.47 -12.95
N LYS A 50 -20.38 -7.10 -14.16
CA LYS A 50 -21.78 -7.28 -14.58
C LYS A 50 -22.19 -8.75 -14.57
N ASN A 51 -21.37 -9.63 -15.16
CA ASN A 51 -21.65 -11.07 -15.16
C ASN A 51 -21.77 -11.64 -13.73
N ILE A 52 -20.89 -11.22 -12.81
CA ILE A 52 -20.96 -11.67 -11.41
C ILE A 52 -22.22 -11.13 -10.74
N LEU A 53 -22.56 -9.86 -10.94
CA LEU A 53 -23.77 -9.26 -10.35
C LEU A 53 -25.05 -9.90 -10.86
N ASP A 54 -25.11 -10.24 -12.16
CA ASP A 54 -26.26 -10.87 -12.80
C ASP A 54 -26.58 -12.24 -12.18
N VAL A 55 -25.57 -13.00 -11.73
CA VAL A 55 -25.78 -14.28 -11.01
C VAL A 55 -26.61 -14.11 -9.73
N TYR A 56 -26.60 -12.92 -9.13
CA TYR A 56 -27.33 -12.59 -7.91
C TYR A 56 -28.55 -11.69 -8.15
N ASP A 57 -29.01 -11.57 -9.41
CA ASP A 57 -30.08 -10.67 -9.83
C ASP A 57 -29.82 -9.21 -9.39
N LYS A 58 -28.57 -8.75 -9.55
CA LYS A 58 -28.14 -7.37 -9.24
C LYS A 58 -27.67 -6.65 -10.49
N THR A 59 -27.85 -5.33 -10.50
CA THR A 59 -27.35 -4.45 -11.56
C THR A 59 -26.30 -3.49 -11.01
N SER A 60 -25.56 -2.82 -11.90
CA SER A 60 -24.60 -1.78 -11.51
C SER A 60 -25.24 -0.63 -10.73
N ASP A 61 -26.52 -0.33 -10.97
CA ASP A 61 -27.25 0.76 -10.31
C ASP A 61 -27.48 0.48 -8.82
N MET A 62 -27.36 -0.79 -8.40
CA MET A 62 -27.45 -1.18 -7.00
C MET A 62 -26.12 -1.04 -6.24
N VAL A 63 -25.03 -0.71 -6.94
CA VAL A 63 -23.70 -0.55 -6.37
C VAL A 63 -23.50 0.91 -5.98
N GLY A 64 -23.53 1.20 -4.68
CA GLY A 64 -23.39 2.57 -4.17
C GLY A 64 -21.98 3.15 -4.38
N PHE A 65 -20.93 2.34 -4.26
CA PHE A 65 -19.55 2.74 -4.52
C PHE A 65 -18.63 1.54 -4.69
N LEU A 66 -17.47 1.77 -5.30
CA LEU A 66 -16.39 0.83 -5.46
C LEU A 66 -15.31 1.06 -4.40
N VAL A 67 -14.62 -0.02 -4.03
CA VAL A 67 -13.43 0.02 -3.15
C VAL A 67 -12.36 -0.85 -3.79
N GLY A 68 -11.20 -0.26 -4.07
CA GLY A 68 -10.07 -0.90 -4.73
C GLY A 68 -8.84 0.00 -4.70
N ASP A 69 -7.71 -0.48 -5.23
CA ASP A 69 -6.54 0.39 -5.38
C ASP A 69 -6.77 1.52 -6.40
N ASN A 70 -5.95 2.56 -6.34
CA ASN A 70 -6.08 3.74 -7.19
C ASN A 70 -5.33 3.59 -8.53
N CYS A 71 -5.14 2.37 -9.03
CA CYS A 71 -4.49 2.18 -10.32
C CYS A 71 -5.34 2.76 -11.47
N ALA A 72 -4.70 3.10 -12.58
CA ALA A 72 -5.36 3.74 -13.72
C ALA A 72 -6.57 2.93 -14.25
N THR A 73 -6.47 1.60 -14.23
CA THR A 73 -7.55 0.70 -14.63
C THR A 73 -8.77 0.88 -13.72
N ASN A 74 -8.58 0.93 -12.40
CA ASN A 74 -9.66 1.07 -11.43
C ASN A 74 -10.33 2.45 -11.47
N LEU A 75 -9.54 3.50 -11.70
CA LEU A 75 -10.07 4.83 -11.98
C LEU A 75 -10.95 4.81 -13.24
N SER A 76 -10.48 4.16 -14.31
CA SER A 76 -11.24 4.02 -15.55
C SER A 76 -12.52 3.20 -15.37
N ILE A 77 -12.49 2.12 -14.57
CA ILE A 77 -13.68 1.33 -14.23
C ILE A 77 -14.73 2.21 -13.56
N ALA A 78 -14.34 2.94 -12.50
CA ALA A 78 -15.23 3.82 -11.75
C ALA A 78 -15.84 4.90 -12.64
N THR A 79 -15.02 5.56 -13.46
CA THR A 79 -15.47 6.56 -14.44
C THR A 79 -16.48 5.99 -15.43
N LYS A 80 -16.18 4.83 -16.04
CA LYS A 80 -17.04 4.19 -17.05
C LYS A 80 -18.35 3.66 -16.48
N MET A 81 -18.35 3.21 -15.23
CA MET A 81 -19.56 2.78 -14.54
C MET A 81 -20.37 3.96 -13.96
N GLY A 82 -19.77 5.15 -13.84
CA GLY A 82 -20.41 6.30 -13.19
C GLY A 82 -20.57 6.12 -11.67
N ILE A 83 -19.73 5.29 -11.05
CA ILE A 83 -19.83 4.92 -9.63
C ILE A 83 -18.64 5.51 -8.87
N PRO A 84 -18.84 6.10 -7.68
CA PRO A 84 -17.74 6.60 -6.85
C PRO A 84 -16.72 5.51 -6.51
N LEU A 85 -15.43 5.87 -6.43
CA LEU A 85 -14.37 4.97 -5.99
C LEU A 85 -13.73 5.51 -4.72
N VAL A 86 -13.70 4.66 -3.69
CA VAL A 86 -12.88 4.85 -2.50
C VAL A 86 -11.54 4.14 -2.71
N GLY A 87 -10.47 4.93 -2.72
CA GLY A 87 -9.13 4.41 -2.96
C GLY A 87 -8.53 3.65 -1.77
N CYS A 88 -7.70 2.66 -2.07
CA CYS A 88 -6.96 1.91 -1.04
C CYS A 88 -6.01 2.84 -0.25
N ALA A 89 -6.30 3.00 1.05
CA ALA A 89 -5.48 3.78 1.96
C ALA A 89 -4.04 3.25 2.04
N SER A 90 -3.84 1.93 2.11
CA SER A 90 -2.52 1.33 2.14
C SER A 90 -1.71 1.61 0.87
N HIS A 91 -2.36 1.66 -0.30
CA HIS A 91 -1.70 2.00 -1.56
C HIS A 91 -1.24 3.45 -1.58
N ARG A 92 -2.12 4.40 -1.21
CA ARG A 92 -1.79 5.83 -1.07
C ARG A 92 -0.66 6.04 -0.07
N PHE A 93 -0.70 5.33 1.05
CA PHE A 93 0.35 5.38 2.07
C PHE A 93 1.69 4.83 1.56
N ASN A 94 1.69 3.73 0.81
CA ASN A 94 2.91 3.21 0.17
C ASN A 94 3.56 4.23 -0.76
N LEU A 95 2.78 4.93 -1.58
CA LEU A 95 3.28 5.99 -2.46
C LEU A 95 3.84 7.18 -1.66
N ALA A 96 3.16 7.59 -0.60
CA ALA A 96 3.61 8.67 0.28
C ALA A 96 4.94 8.35 0.98
N VAL A 97 5.09 7.13 1.49
CA VAL A 97 6.34 6.67 2.13
C VAL A 97 7.47 6.58 1.10
N ASN A 98 7.18 6.08 -0.11
CA ASN A 98 8.17 6.08 -1.19
C ASN A 98 8.66 7.50 -1.51
N LYS A 99 7.74 8.48 -1.61
CA LYS A 99 8.08 9.89 -1.81
C LYS A 99 8.99 10.43 -0.70
N PHE A 100 8.68 10.12 0.56
CA PHE A 100 9.51 10.50 1.71
C PHE A 100 10.92 9.89 1.64
N MET A 101 11.05 8.66 1.14
CA MET A 101 12.32 7.94 1.06
C MET A 101 13.20 8.35 -0.14
N GLU A 102 12.68 9.08 -1.14
CA GLU A 102 13.45 9.49 -2.33
C GLU A 102 14.83 10.11 -2.00
N PRO A 103 14.97 11.03 -1.02
CA PRO A 103 16.27 11.62 -0.69
C PRO A 103 17.28 10.64 -0.07
N TYR A 104 16.83 9.44 0.31
CA TYR A 104 17.66 8.38 0.89
C TYR A 104 18.00 7.29 -0.15
N GLY A 105 17.60 7.45 -1.41
CA GLY A 105 17.75 6.46 -2.49
C GLY A 105 19.15 5.82 -2.53
N ASP A 106 20.18 6.62 -2.76
CA ASP A 106 21.57 6.16 -2.86
C ASP A 106 22.03 5.41 -1.61
N LEU A 107 21.70 5.92 -0.43
CA LEU A 107 22.07 5.30 0.85
C LEU A 107 21.38 3.95 1.06
N LEU A 108 20.12 3.84 0.62
CA LEU A 108 19.39 2.58 0.66
C LEU A 108 19.89 1.60 -0.41
N ASP A 109 20.37 2.09 -1.57
CA ASP A 109 21.02 1.25 -2.59
C ASP A 109 22.35 0.69 -2.11
N GLU A 110 23.16 1.47 -1.40
CA GLU A 110 24.39 0.98 -0.76
C GLU A 110 24.10 -0.19 0.20
N VAL A 111 23.09 -0.05 1.07
CA VAL A 111 22.68 -1.13 1.98
C VAL A 111 22.13 -2.33 1.20
N ASN A 112 21.34 -2.10 0.15
CA ASN A 112 20.81 -3.17 -0.67
C ASN A 112 21.93 -3.96 -1.37
N ASN A 113 22.94 -3.28 -1.91
CA ASN A 113 24.08 -3.92 -2.57
C ASN A 113 24.89 -4.75 -1.56
N LEU A 114 25.16 -4.21 -0.37
CA LEU A 114 25.76 -4.98 0.73
C LEU A 114 24.92 -6.23 1.07
N MET A 115 23.60 -6.09 1.15
CA MET A 115 22.70 -7.21 1.43
C MET A 115 22.67 -8.27 0.31
N VAL A 116 22.93 -7.87 -0.93
CA VAL A 116 23.10 -8.80 -2.06
C VAL A 116 24.43 -9.54 -1.93
N GLU A 117 25.53 -8.82 -1.67
CA GLU A 117 26.86 -9.42 -1.55
C GLU A 117 26.94 -10.44 -0.40
N LEU A 118 26.31 -10.14 0.73
CA LEU A 118 26.20 -11.05 1.88
C LEU A 118 25.41 -12.34 1.59
N ARG A 119 24.68 -12.41 0.48
CA ARG A 119 23.93 -13.61 0.08
C ARG A 119 24.75 -14.55 -0.81
N HIS A 120 25.92 -14.15 -1.31
CA HIS A 120 26.84 -15.07 -1.97
C HIS A 120 27.31 -16.16 -1.01
N GLU A 121 27.52 -17.37 -1.52
CA GLU A 121 27.70 -18.59 -0.71
C GLU A 121 28.82 -18.45 0.32
N ASN A 122 30.00 -17.97 -0.10
CA ASN A 122 31.16 -17.79 0.78
C ASN A 122 30.90 -16.74 1.87
N ASN A 123 30.38 -15.56 1.48
CA ASN A 123 30.07 -14.47 2.41
C ASN A 123 28.98 -14.86 3.40
N ARG A 124 27.96 -15.60 2.93
CA ARG A 124 26.87 -16.11 3.77
C ARG A 124 27.38 -17.16 4.75
N ALA A 125 28.24 -18.08 4.30
CA ALA A 125 28.87 -19.09 5.15
C ALA A 125 29.72 -18.44 6.24
N GLU A 126 30.47 -17.39 5.90
CA GLU A 126 31.26 -16.62 6.86
C GLU A 126 30.37 -15.87 7.86
N LEU A 127 29.37 -15.12 7.38
CA LEU A 127 28.43 -14.40 8.24
C LEU A 127 27.72 -15.34 9.24
N LYS A 128 27.38 -16.56 8.81
CA LYS A 128 26.70 -17.56 9.63
C LYS A 128 27.52 -17.98 10.87
N LYS A 129 28.84 -17.81 10.86
CA LYS A 129 29.69 -18.06 12.04
C LYS A 129 29.43 -17.06 13.17
N TYR A 130 28.83 -15.91 12.86
CA TYR A 130 28.64 -14.81 13.80
C TYR A 130 27.17 -14.51 14.12
N THR A 131 26.23 -14.94 13.27
CA THR A 131 24.78 -14.76 13.50
C THR A 131 23.93 -15.77 12.74
N GLU A 132 22.78 -16.13 13.32
CA GLU A 132 21.72 -16.91 12.66
C GLU A 132 20.83 -16.05 11.74
N LEU A 133 20.97 -14.72 11.81
CA LEU A 133 20.15 -13.79 11.05
C LEU A 133 20.62 -13.68 9.60
N VAL A 134 19.75 -14.05 8.67
CA VAL A 134 20.03 -13.94 7.22
C VAL A 134 19.92 -12.50 6.69
N PRO A 135 20.71 -12.11 5.67
CA PRO A 135 20.55 -10.86 4.93
C PRO A 135 19.22 -10.80 4.18
N ILE A 136 18.65 -9.59 4.05
CA ILE A 136 17.36 -9.36 3.39
C ILE A 136 17.53 -8.28 2.32
N LYS A 137 17.15 -8.60 1.08
CA LYS A 137 17.12 -7.65 -0.04
C LYS A 137 15.80 -6.86 -0.03
N ARG A 138 15.83 -5.58 -0.40
CA ARG A 138 14.59 -4.81 -0.60
C ARG A 138 13.94 -5.09 -1.97
N ASN A 139 12.62 -5.00 -2.00
CA ASN A 139 11.82 -4.84 -3.21
C ASN A 139 11.43 -3.35 -3.34
N VAL A 140 11.97 -2.65 -4.33
CA VAL A 140 11.84 -1.20 -4.48
C VAL A 140 10.37 -0.73 -4.52
N THR A 141 9.45 -1.55 -5.02
CA THR A 141 8.04 -1.16 -5.13
C THR A 141 7.28 -1.20 -3.80
N ARG A 142 7.82 -1.89 -2.78
CA ARG A 142 7.19 -2.11 -1.47
C ARG A 142 8.05 -1.54 -0.35
N TRP A 143 7.64 -0.40 0.20
CA TRP A 143 8.41 0.28 1.25
C TRP A 143 8.65 -0.60 2.49
N SER A 144 7.74 -1.52 2.83
CA SER A 144 7.88 -2.46 3.95
C SER A 144 9.09 -3.39 3.82
N SER A 145 9.51 -3.69 2.59
CA SER A 145 10.74 -4.45 2.35
C SER A 145 11.99 -3.62 2.64
N THR A 146 11.95 -2.30 2.39
CA THR A 146 13.00 -1.36 2.80
C THR A 146 13.07 -1.29 4.32
N PHE A 147 11.93 -1.19 5.01
CA PHE A 147 11.88 -1.27 6.48
C PHE A 147 12.58 -2.53 7.01
N THR A 148 12.20 -3.69 6.47
CA THR A 148 12.75 -4.99 6.89
C THR A 148 14.26 -5.09 6.60
N MET A 149 14.71 -4.60 5.45
CA MET A 149 16.13 -4.57 5.09
C MET A 149 16.94 -3.68 6.04
N VAL A 150 16.47 -2.46 6.31
CA VAL A 150 17.16 -1.50 7.17
C VAL A 150 17.19 -2.01 8.62
N GLU A 151 16.09 -2.56 9.11
CA GLU A 151 16.05 -3.23 10.43
C GLU A 151 17.09 -4.36 10.48
N ARG A 152 17.10 -5.23 9.48
CA ARG A 152 18.05 -6.34 9.41
C ARG A 152 19.48 -5.83 9.42
N TYR A 153 19.81 -4.87 8.56
CA TYR A 153 21.12 -4.23 8.49
C TYR A 153 21.58 -3.73 9.86
N ILE A 154 20.74 -2.94 10.54
CA ILE A 154 21.08 -2.36 11.84
C ILE A 154 21.37 -3.47 12.86
N ARG A 155 20.56 -4.54 12.87
CA ARG A 155 20.69 -5.65 13.82
C ARG A 155 21.95 -6.49 13.64
N ILE A 156 22.41 -6.71 12.40
CA ILE A 156 23.57 -7.58 12.11
C ILE A 156 24.84 -6.80 11.75
N ARG A 157 24.83 -5.47 11.91
CA ARG A 157 25.90 -4.60 11.42
C ARG A 157 27.27 -4.97 12.02
N VAL A 158 27.32 -5.36 13.29
CA VAL A 158 28.57 -5.70 13.98
C VAL A 158 29.14 -7.00 13.43
N GLU A 159 28.28 -7.95 13.09
CA GLU A 159 28.63 -9.25 12.53
C GLU A 159 29.07 -9.13 11.07
N ILE A 160 28.43 -8.28 10.27
CA ILE A 160 28.84 -8.01 8.88
C ILE A 160 30.30 -7.53 8.83
N LYS A 161 30.73 -6.70 9.80
CA LYS A 161 32.11 -6.19 9.85
C LYS A 161 33.18 -7.27 10.08
N LYS A 162 32.79 -8.48 10.48
CA LYS A 162 33.70 -9.62 10.63
C LYS A 162 33.87 -10.42 9.33
N VAL A 163 33.18 -10.02 8.26
CA VAL A 163 33.27 -10.62 6.94
C VAL A 163 34.15 -9.74 6.07
N ASP A 164 35.45 -10.04 6.01
CA ASP A 164 36.48 -9.23 5.33
C ASP A 164 36.08 -8.83 3.90
N ALA A 165 35.47 -9.77 3.16
CA ALA A 165 35.06 -9.56 1.76
C ALA A 165 34.04 -8.43 1.55
N VAL A 166 33.31 -8.01 2.58
CA VAL A 166 32.29 -6.95 2.49
C VAL A 166 32.46 -5.85 3.55
N GLU A 167 33.56 -5.87 4.32
CA GLU A 167 33.78 -4.92 5.41
C GLU A 167 33.77 -3.47 4.91
N GLU A 168 34.47 -3.21 3.80
CA GLU A 168 34.57 -1.88 3.18
C GLU A 168 33.22 -1.36 2.65
N MET A 169 32.27 -2.26 2.37
CA MET A 169 30.93 -1.89 1.91
C MET A 169 30.01 -1.44 3.05
N VAL A 170 30.37 -1.68 4.31
CA VAL A 170 29.52 -1.35 5.46
C VAL A 170 29.39 0.16 5.61
N PRO A 171 28.18 0.76 5.57
CA PRO A 171 28.04 2.20 5.82
C PRO A 171 28.63 2.60 7.17
N THR A 172 29.51 3.61 7.16
CA THR A 172 30.24 4.10 8.33
C THR A 172 29.88 5.55 8.68
N GLY A 173 30.27 5.98 9.89
CA GLY A 173 30.15 7.37 10.35
C GLY A 173 28.77 7.99 10.13
N GLY A 174 28.73 9.07 9.33
CA GLY A 174 27.51 9.81 9.03
C GLY A 174 26.45 9.01 8.28
N LYS A 175 26.84 8.11 7.37
CA LYS A 175 25.90 7.29 6.60
C LYS A 175 25.11 6.34 7.51
N HIS A 176 25.80 5.69 8.45
CA HIS A 176 25.15 4.84 9.43
C HIS A 176 24.18 5.61 10.34
N ARG A 177 24.59 6.79 10.84
CA ARG A 177 23.70 7.65 11.64
C ARG A 177 22.45 8.07 10.88
N LYS A 178 22.56 8.39 9.59
CA LYS A 178 21.41 8.68 8.73
C LYS A 178 20.48 7.48 8.57
N LEU A 179 21.00 6.26 8.43
CA LEU A 179 20.18 5.03 8.37
C LEU A 179 19.42 4.77 9.67
N VAL A 180 20.07 4.97 10.83
CA VAL A 180 19.41 4.82 12.13
C VAL A 180 18.31 5.87 12.30
N ALA A 181 18.57 7.13 11.94
CA ALA A 181 17.55 8.19 11.99
C ALA A 181 16.38 7.89 11.03
N LEU A 182 16.65 7.44 9.80
CA LEU A 182 15.62 7.01 8.86
C LEU A 182 14.77 5.88 9.45
N PHE A 183 15.41 4.89 10.09
CA PHE A 183 14.70 3.75 10.69
C PHE A 183 13.70 4.16 11.77
N GLU A 184 13.96 5.21 12.54
CA GLU A 184 12.99 5.77 13.49
C GLU A 184 11.72 6.28 12.80
N HIS A 185 11.85 6.94 11.65
CA HIS A 185 10.70 7.35 10.85
C HIS A 185 9.95 6.14 10.27
N LEU A 186 10.67 5.15 9.74
CA LEU A 186 10.04 3.96 9.17
C LEU A 186 9.27 3.14 10.22
N LYS A 187 9.72 3.12 11.49
CA LYS A 187 8.94 2.51 12.60
C LYS A 187 7.60 3.20 12.83
N LYS A 188 7.54 4.53 12.74
CA LYS A 188 6.27 5.28 12.81
C LYS A 188 5.36 4.88 11.66
N PHE A 189 5.92 4.79 10.44
CA PHE A 189 5.14 4.39 9.27
C PHE A 189 4.63 2.96 9.34
N GLU A 190 5.41 2.03 9.89
CA GLU A 190 4.97 0.66 10.16
C GLU A 190 3.80 0.60 11.14
N SER A 191 3.83 1.43 12.18
CA SER A 191 2.69 1.54 13.11
C SER A 191 1.43 2.03 12.41
N VAL A 192 1.54 3.06 11.56
CA VAL A 192 0.40 3.56 10.78
C VAL A 192 -0.09 2.50 9.80
N CYS A 193 0.80 1.83 9.08
CA CYS A 193 0.44 0.78 8.12
C CYS A 193 -0.35 -0.35 8.78
N LYS A 194 0.09 -0.81 9.96
CA LYS A 194 -0.64 -1.80 10.76
C LYS A 194 -2.02 -1.29 11.19
N ARG A 195 -2.13 -0.02 11.61
CA ARG A 195 -3.43 0.57 11.95
C ARG A 195 -4.35 0.61 10.72
N LEU A 196 -3.86 1.03 9.56
CA LEU A 196 -4.65 1.05 8.31
C LEU A 196 -5.20 -0.32 7.89
N GLN A 197 -4.54 -1.41 8.26
CA GLN A 197 -4.91 -2.77 7.87
C GLN A 197 -5.88 -3.46 8.84
N ARG A 198 -6.24 -2.83 9.95
CA ARG A 198 -7.21 -3.41 10.89
C ARG A 198 -8.63 -3.32 10.32
N GLU A 199 -9.41 -4.36 10.59
CA GLU A 199 -10.82 -4.46 10.17
C GLU A 199 -11.72 -3.39 10.81
N ASP A 200 -11.31 -2.86 11.97
CA ASP A 200 -12.02 -1.83 12.72
C ASP A 200 -11.58 -0.41 12.38
N THR A 201 -10.77 -0.22 11.33
CA THR A 201 -10.36 1.11 10.87
C THR A 201 -11.34 1.67 9.85
N ASP A 202 -12.00 2.77 10.18
CA ASP A 202 -12.87 3.49 9.24
C ASP A 202 -12.12 4.61 8.48
N ILE A 203 -12.75 5.13 7.42
CA ILE A 203 -12.15 6.19 6.59
C ILE A 203 -11.96 7.53 7.33
N GLY A 204 -12.75 7.80 8.38
CA GLY A 204 -12.57 8.96 9.24
C GLY A 204 -11.27 8.87 10.03
N GLU A 205 -10.99 7.71 10.62
CA GLU A 205 -9.70 7.45 11.28
C GLU A 205 -8.53 7.49 10.30
N VAL A 206 -8.69 6.94 9.09
CA VAL A 206 -7.69 7.06 8.01
C VAL A 206 -7.39 8.54 7.73
N ARG A 207 -8.42 9.38 7.60
CA ARG A 207 -8.27 10.81 7.32
C ARG A 207 -7.48 11.50 8.43
N LEU A 208 -7.81 11.25 9.70
CA LEU A 208 -7.10 11.81 10.85
C LEU A 208 -5.62 11.39 10.89
N MET A 209 -5.33 10.11 10.62
CA MET A 209 -3.94 9.63 10.54
C MET A 209 -3.18 10.30 9.41
N PHE A 210 -3.79 10.43 8.23
CA PHE A 210 -3.17 11.07 7.08
C PHE A 210 -2.95 12.57 7.30
N ASP A 211 -3.87 13.28 7.94
CA ASP A 211 -3.69 14.71 8.25
C ASP A 211 -2.57 14.92 9.27
N SER A 212 -2.49 14.05 10.27
CA SER A 212 -1.38 14.05 11.24
C SER A 212 -0.03 13.79 10.56
N LEU A 213 0.03 12.81 9.65
CA LEU A 213 1.22 12.53 8.85
C LEU A 213 1.58 13.68 7.92
N ILE A 214 0.62 14.38 7.33
CA ILE A 214 0.90 15.55 6.49
C ILE A 214 1.48 16.70 7.32
N ALA A 215 1.00 16.90 8.53
CA ALA A 215 1.53 17.92 9.44
C ALA A 215 2.98 17.63 9.84
N GLU A 216 3.33 16.36 10.12
CA GLU A 216 4.68 15.95 10.49
C GLU A 216 5.61 15.78 9.25
N TYR A 217 5.07 15.32 8.13
CA TYR A 217 5.78 15.00 6.88
C TYR A 217 5.09 15.67 5.67
N PRO A 218 5.30 16.99 5.44
CA PRO A 218 4.60 17.74 4.39
C PRO A 218 4.76 17.15 2.97
N VAL A 219 5.88 16.46 2.70
CA VAL A 219 6.16 15.77 1.43
C VAL A 219 5.13 14.68 1.11
N MET A 220 4.49 14.09 2.12
CA MET A 220 3.47 13.04 1.93
C MET A 220 2.13 13.60 1.42
N SER A 221 1.95 14.92 1.47
CA SER A 221 0.68 15.57 1.09
C SER A 221 0.26 15.35 -0.36
N GLU A 222 1.22 15.08 -1.24
CA GLU A 222 0.99 14.76 -2.65
C GLU A 222 0.06 13.55 -2.85
N HIS A 223 0.12 12.57 -1.94
CA HIS A 223 -0.65 11.32 -2.03
C HIS A 223 -1.71 11.20 -0.93
N LEU A 224 -1.49 11.84 0.22
CA LEU A 224 -2.33 11.68 1.40
C LEU A 224 -3.46 12.71 1.52
N LYS A 225 -3.37 13.88 0.87
CA LYS A 225 -4.44 14.89 0.93
C LYS A 225 -5.76 14.33 0.39
N SER A 226 -6.90 14.77 0.94
CA SER A 226 -8.23 14.43 0.42
C SER A 226 -8.44 14.91 -1.02
N THR A 227 -7.74 15.98 -1.41
CA THR A 227 -7.75 16.56 -2.76
C THR A 227 -6.55 16.14 -3.62
N ALA A 228 -5.78 15.14 -3.19
CA ALA A 228 -4.67 14.62 -3.97
C ALA A 228 -5.18 14.06 -5.32
N LYS A 229 -4.39 14.23 -6.39
CA LYS A 229 -4.78 13.80 -7.75
C LYS A 229 -5.10 12.30 -7.85
N ILE A 230 -4.56 11.49 -6.95
CA ILE A 230 -4.81 10.05 -6.86
C ILE A 230 -6.24 9.72 -6.39
N VAL A 231 -6.93 10.66 -5.73
CA VAL A 231 -8.30 10.48 -5.24
C VAL A 231 -9.28 10.68 -6.38
N HIS A 232 -10.02 9.63 -6.73
CA HIS A 232 -10.94 9.62 -7.87
C HIS A 232 -12.17 10.50 -7.63
N THR A 233 -12.83 10.31 -6.48
CA THR A 233 -14.07 11.03 -6.12
C THR A 233 -13.88 11.78 -4.80
N PRO A 234 -13.13 12.91 -4.77
CA PRO A 234 -12.80 13.60 -3.53
C PRO A 234 -14.00 14.03 -2.69
N ALA A 235 -15.08 14.47 -3.34
CA ALA A 235 -16.31 14.87 -2.66
C ALA A 235 -16.98 13.66 -1.98
N PHE A 236 -16.98 12.48 -2.60
CA PHE A 236 -17.52 11.28 -1.97
C PHE A 236 -16.70 10.85 -0.75
N GLU A 237 -15.37 10.70 -0.88
CA GLU A 237 -14.52 10.33 0.26
C GLU A 237 -14.66 11.34 1.41
N SER A 238 -14.70 12.65 1.11
CA SER A 238 -14.88 13.70 2.11
C SER A 238 -16.27 13.63 2.76
N GLY A 239 -17.32 13.40 1.96
CA GLY A 239 -18.68 13.23 2.44
C GLY A 239 -18.82 12.04 3.40
N VAL A 240 -18.22 10.88 3.07
CA VAL A 240 -18.23 9.71 3.96
C VAL A 240 -17.54 10.03 5.30
N VAL A 241 -16.39 10.70 5.28
CA VAL A 241 -15.70 11.15 6.52
C VAL A 241 -16.61 12.07 7.35
N LYS A 242 -17.35 12.97 6.70
CA LYS A 242 -18.28 13.88 7.37
C LYS A 242 -19.47 13.16 7.99
N VAL A 243 -20.05 12.18 7.28
CA VAL A 243 -21.12 11.33 7.81
C VAL A 243 -20.66 10.60 9.08
N ILE A 244 -19.47 9.98 9.04
CA ILE A 244 -18.89 9.27 10.19
C ILE A 244 -18.69 10.22 11.38
N SER A 245 -18.22 11.45 11.13
CA SER A 245 -17.98 12.45 12.16
C SER A 245 -19.23 13.22 12.61
N GLY A 246 -20.40 12.97 12.01
CA GLY A 246 -21.64 13.69 12.30
C GLY A 246 -21.62 15.16 11.88
N THR A 247 -20.84 15.52 10.86
CA THR A 247 -20.72 16.89 10.36
C THR A 247 -21.55 17.13 9.10
N ALA A 248 -21.93 18.38 8.85
CA ALA A 248 -22.80 18.74 7.73
C ALA A 248 -22.10 18.60 6.36
N LEU A 249 -22.81 17.96 5.43
CA LEU A 249 -22.38 17.83 4.03
C LEU A 249 -22.55 19.16 3.29
N SER A 250 -21.61 19.45 2.40
CA SER A 250 -21.71 20.52 1.41
C SER A 250 -22.52 20.07 0.19
N SER A 251 -22.99 21.03 -0.62
CA SER A 251 -23.76 20.72 -1.84
C SER A 251 -23.02 19.79 -2.80
N ALA A 252 -21.69 19.90 -2.88
CA ALA A 252 -20.86 19.04 -3.72
C ALA A 252 -20.77 17.60 -3.19
N GLU A 253 -20.85 17.40 -1.87
CA GLU A 253 -20.80 16.08 -1.23
C GLU A 253 -22.17 15.40 -1.25
N THR A 254 -23.27 16.15 -1.26
CA THR A 254 -24.64 15.63 -1.39
C THR A 254 -24.99 15.24 -2.84
N ALA A 255 -24.28 15.77 -3.83
CA ALA A 255 -24.56 15.58 -5.25
C ALA A 255 -23.92 14.31 -5.86
N VAL A 256 -23.17 13.54 -5.07
CA VAL A 256 -22.43 12.33 -5.48
C VAL A 256 -23.04 11.11 -4.83
#